data_AF-A0A3M1H4S6-F1
#
_entry.id   AF-A0A3M1H4S6-F1
#
_cell.length_a   1.000
_cell.length_b   1.000
_cell.length_c   1.000
_cell.angle_alpha   90.00
_cell.angle_beta   90.00
_cell.angle_gamma   90.00
#
_symmetry.space_group_name_H-M   'P 1'
#
loop_
_entity.id
_entity.type
_entity.pdbx_description
1 polymer ?
#
loop_
_entity_poly.entity_id
_entity_poly.type
_entity_poly.pdbx_seq_one_letter_code
_entity_poly.pdbx_strand_id
1 'polypeptide(L)'
;RGPIVLVGSSLGGWIATLLANEDPAVAGLLLLAPAFDCIAELERRCAAASHTDNGTPAGRVLPLPDGGVCTVSERWLAEARRQPACPEPRCPTVVIYGRRDTVVPERSVRRFVEGRPQVRLVLVDDDHRLLDSLEVIDVELDALLVQIAAGAAQRDGGQAFDVR
;
A
#
# COMPACT_ATOMS: atom_id res chain seq x y z
N ARG A 1 9.60 2.08 -22.86
CA ARG A 1 8.47 1.96 -21.90
C ARG A 1 8.61 3.10 -20.90
N GLY A 2 7.53 3.82 -20.57
CA GLY A 2 7.58 4.94 -19.63
C GLY A 2 7.68 4.50 -18.16
N PRO A 3 7.91 5.44 -17.22
CA PRO A 3 7.95 5.15 -15.79
C PRO A 3 6.59 4.60 -15.30
N ILE A 4 6.63 3.58 -14.43
CA ILE A 4 5.43 2.97 -13.85
C ILE A 4 5.19 3.55 -12.46
N VAL A 5 3.97 3.99 -12.19
CA VAL A 5 3.52 4.41 -10.85
C VAL A 5 2.40 3.47 -10.42
N LEU A 6 2.48 2.97 -9.19
CA LEU A 6 1.41 2.15 -8.61
C LEU A 6 0.64 2.95 -7.57
N VAL A 7 -0.69 2.84 -7.64
CA VAL A 7 -1.60 3.35 -6.63
C VAL A 7 -2.24 2.16 -5.93
N GLY A 8 -2.13 2.10 -4.60
CA GLY A 8 -2.63 0.96 -3.83
C GLY A 8 -3.37 1.42 -2.57
N SER A 9 -4.58 0.92 -2.38
CA SER A 9 -5.40 1.19 -1.19
C SER A 9 -5.46 -0.02 -0.26
N SER A 10 -5.36 0.19 1.05
CA SER A 10 -5.49 -0.85 2.08
C SER A 10 -4.57 -2.05 1.78
N LEU A 11 -5.11 -3.26 1.61
CA LEU A 11 -4.34 -4.45 1.21
C LEU A 11 -3.59 -4.26 -0.11
N GLY A 12 -4.20 -3.56 -1.08
CA GLY A 12 -3.56 -3.21 -2.34
C GLY A 12 -2.34 -2.30 -2.17
N GLY A 13 -2.33 -1.46 -1.12
CA GLY A 13 -1.16 -0.66 -0.75
C GLY A 13 0.02 -1.52 -0.30
N TRP A 14 -0.25 -2.55 0.52
CA TRP A 14 0.78 -3.51 0.93
C TRP A 14 1.31 -4.31 -0.27
N ILE A 15 0.43 -4.79 -1.16
CA ILE A 15 0.82 -5.51 -2.39
C ILE A 15 1.62 -4.62 -3.34
N ALA A 16 1.20 -3.37 -3.57
CA ALA A 16 1.94 -2.42 -4.40
C ALA A 16 3.35 -2.17 -3.85
N THR A 17 3.48 -2.11 -2.52
CA THR A 17 4.77 -1.95 -1.84
C THR A 17 5.65 -3.19 -1.99
N LEU A 18 5.08 -4.41 -1.91
CA LEU A 18 5.80 -5.65 -2.21
C LEU A 18 6.36 -5.63 -3.63
N LEU A 19 5.53 -5.27 -4.61
CA LEU A 19 5.94 -5.22 -6.01
C LEU A 19 7.05 -4.17 -6.24
N ALA A 20 6.94 -2.97 -5.66
CA ALA A 20 7.97 -1.95 -5.77
C ALA A 20 9.28 -2.30 -5.03
N ASN A 21 9.22 -3.17 -4.04
CA ASN A 21 10.41 -3.70 -3.37
C ASN A 21 11.15 -4.72 -4.26
N GLU A 22 10.44 -5.42 -5.14
CA GLU A 22 10.98 -6.46 -6.03
C GLU A 22 11.35 -5.95 -7.42
N ASP A 23 10.55 -5.03 -7.99
CA ASP A 23 10.67 -4.55 -9.36
C ASP A 23 11.18 -3.09 -9.41
N PRO A 24 12.44 -2.87 -9.80
CA PRO A 24 13.00 -1.53 -9.97
C PRO A 24 12.33 -0.68 -11.05
N ALA A 25 11.49 -1.27 -11.92
CA ALA A 25 10.73 -0.53 -12.93
C ALA A 25 9.60 0.33 -12.33
N VAL A 26 9.18 0.04 -11.08
CA VAL A 26 8.24 0.89 -10.35
C VAL A 26 8.95 2.17 -9.91
N ALA A 27 8.61 3.26 -10.59
CA ALA A 27 9.24 4.57 -10.41
C ALA A 27 8.64 5.37 -9.23
N GLY A 28 7.45 4.99 -8.73
CA GLY A 28 6.89 5.58 -7.52
C GLY A 28 5.60 4.92 -7.04
N LEU A 29 5.21 5.29 -5.83
CA LEU A 29 4.05 4.74 -5.11
C LEU A 29 3.16 5.85 -4.54
N LEU A 30 1.86 5.71 -4.73
CA LEU A 30 0.83 6.40 -3.93
C LEU A 30 0.04 5.36 -3.14
N LEU A 31 0.13 5.45 -1.81
CA LEU A 31 -0.46 4.48 -0.89
C LEU A 31 -1.58 5.13 -0.10
N LEU A 32 -2.78 4.52 -0.15
CA LEU A 32 -3.99 5.03 0.48
C LEU A 32 -4.35 4.12 1.66
N ALA A 33 -4.20 4.60 2.89
CA ALA A 33 -4.44 3.83 4.11
C ALA A 33 -3.85 2.40 4.07
N PRO A 34 -2.55 2.22 3.76
CA PRO A 34 -1.98 0.91 3.44
C PRO A 34 -1.99 -0.05 4.65
N ALA A 35 -2.43 -1.28 4.41
CA ALA A 35 -2.63 -2.31 5.45
C ALA A 35 -1.31 -3.00 5.88
N PHE A 36 -0.32 -2.20 6.30
CA PHE A 36 0.93 -2.72 6.84
C PHE A 36 0.69 -3.40 8.19
N ASP A 37 1.41 -4.50 8.43
CA ASP A 37 1.30 -5.30 9.68
C ASP A 37 -0.13 -5.87 9.93
N CYS A 38 -0.96 -5.96 8.89
CA CYS A 38 -2.38 -6.34 9.03
C CYS A 38 -2.66 -7.83 8.82
N ILE A 39 -1.71 -8.64 8.34
CA ILE A 39 -1.97 -10.08 8.09
C ILE A 39 -2.33 -10.82 9.38
N ALA A 40 -1.59 -10.60 10.46
CA ALA A 40 -1.90 -11.22 11.76
C ALA A 40 -3.26 -10.77 12.32
N GLU A 41 -3.68 -9.51 12.05
CA GLU A 41 -5.00 -9.02 12.45
C GLU A 41 -6.12 -9.64 11.62
N LEU A 42 -5.91 -9.75 10.30
CA LEU A 42 -6.83 -10.44 9.40
C LEU A 42 -7.05 -11.88 9.86
N GLU A 43 -5.98 -12.59 10.24
CA GLU A 43 -6.08 -13.96 10.75
C GLU A 43 -6.86 -14.05 12.06
N ARG A 44 -6.63 -13.11 12.99
CA ARG A 44 -7.39 -13.03 14.24
C ARG A 44 -8.88 -12.82 13.97
N ARG A 45 -9.22 -11.92 13.04
CA ARG A 45 -10.62 -11.67 12.63
C ARG A 45 -11.25 -12.89 11.99
N CYS A 46 -10.51 -13.60 11.15
CA CYS A 46 -10.96 -14.87 10.57
C CYS A 46 -11.20 -15.95 11.63
N ALA A 47 -10.33 -16.04 12.65
CA ALA A 47 -10.47 -17.02 13.73
C ALA A 47 -11.63 -16.69 14.68
N ALA A 48 -11.92 -15.40 14.88
CA ALA A 48 -13.01 -14.93 15.73
C ALA A 48 -14.39 -15.07 15.08
N ALA A 49 -14.46 -15.19 13.76
CA ALA A 49 -15.72 -15.40 13.05
C ALA A 49 -16.28 -16.79 13.40
N SER A 50 -17.48 -16.84 13.99
CA SER A 50 -18.19 -18.10 14.25
C SER A 50 -18.37 -18.84 12.93
N HIS A 51 -17.79 -20.04 12.85
CA HIS A 51 -17.93 -20.89 11.67
C HIS A 51 -19.37 -21.40 11.65
N THR A 52 -20.25 -20.77 10.87
CA THR A 52 -21.46 -21.47 10.41
C THR A 52 -20.98 -22.49 9.39
N ASP A 53 -20.62 -23.66 9.91
CA ASP A 53 -20.31 -24.85 9.15
C ASP A 53 -21.55 -25.23 8.33
N ASN A 54 -21.53 -24.90 7.05
CA ASN A 54 -22.45 -25.40 6.05
C ASN A 54 -21.64 -26.00 4.87
N GLY A 55 -20.50 -26.64 5.15
CA GLY A 55 -19.69 -27.29 4.11
C GLY A 55 -18.91 -26.32 3.21
N THR A 56 -18.22 -25.34 3.81
CA THR A 56 -17.64 -24.18 3.11
C THR A 56 -16.30 -24.48 2.39
N PRO A 57 -16.03 -23.84 1.22
CA PRO A 57 -14.97 -24.20 0.29
C PRO A 57 -13.60 -23.61 0.66
N ALA A 58 -12.55 -24.44 0.76
CA ALA A 58 -11.11 -24.12 0.65
C ALA A 58 -10.55 -22.79 1.27
N GLY A 59 -11.16 -22.19 2.30
CA GLY A 59 -10.74 -20.88 2.84
C GLY A 59 -11.39 -20.47 4.18
N ARG A 60 -10.94 -19.34 4.74
CA ARG A 60 -11.41 -18.73 6.00
C ARG A 60 -12.37 -17.57 5.74
N VAL A 61 -13.35 -17.40 6.63
CA VAL A 61 -14.31 -16.28 6.54
C VAL A 61 -13.77 -15.05 7.26
N LEU A 62 -13.59 -13.95 6.52
CA LEU A 62 -13.24 -12.64 7.04
C LEU A 62 -14.49 -11.75 7.09
N PRO A 63 -14.98 -11.37 8.28
CA PRO A 63 -16.03 -10.35 8.39
C PRO A 63 -15.49 -8.98 7.96
N LEU A 64 -16.24 -8.26 7.15
CA LEU A 64 -15.90 -6.93 6.63
C LEU A 64 -16.57 -5.82 7.47
N PRO A 65 -16.01 -4.59 7.50
CA PRO A 65 -16.58 -3.49 8.29
C PRO A 65 -18.00 -3.07 7.93
N ASP A 66 -18.44 -3.36 6.70
CA ASP A 66 -19.79 -3.08 6.20
C ASP A 66 -20.80 -4.20 6.53
N GLY A 67 -20.40 -5.19 7.34
CA GLY A 67 -21.22 -6.35 7.69
C GLY A 67 -21.18 -7.46 6.63
N GLY A 68 -20.46 -7.26 5.52
CA GLY A 68 -20.20 -8.29 4.54
C GLY A 68 -19.23 -9.37 5.05
N VAL A 69 -19.03 -10.40 4.24
CA VAL A 69 -18.02 -11.43 4.48
C VAL A 69 -17.21 -11.68 3.22
N CYS A 70 -15.92 -11.93 3.40
CA CYS A 70 -14.99 -12.33 2.34
C CYS A 70 -14.41 -13.70 2.68
N THR A 71 -14.40 -14.63 1.73
CA THR A 71 -13.68 -15.89 1.90
C THR A 71 -12.23 -15.72 1.46
N VAL A 72 -11.31 -15.81 2.40
CA VAL A 72 -9.88 -15.72 2.19
C VAL A 72 -9.30 -17.12 2.01
N SER A 73 -8.70 -17.42 0.85
CA SER A 73 -8.13 -18.75 0.61
C SER A 73 -6.98 -19.08 1.57
N GLU A 74 -6.88 -20.34 1.97
CA GLU A 74 -5.75 -20.80 2.80
C GLU A 74 -4.40 -20.68 2.07
N ARG A 75 -4.40 -20.86 0.74
CA ARG A 75 -3.21 -20.66 -0.09
C ARG A 75 -2.72 -19.22 -0.01
N TRP A 76 -3.62 -18.25 -0.18
CA TRP A 76 -3.27 -16.84 -0.11
C TRP A 76 -2.75 -16.46 1.26
N LEU A 77 -3.38 -16.94 2.35
CA LEU A 77 -2.89 -16.71 3.72
C LEU A 77 -1.50 -17.30 3.92
N ALA A 78 -1.26 -18.53 3.46
CA ALA A 78 0.03 -19.19 3.58
C ALA A 78 1.14 -18.45 2.83
N GLU A 79 0.82 -17.82 1.69
CA GLU A 79 1.74 -16.99 0.93
C GLU A 79 1.96 -15.63 1.61
N ALA A 80 0.90 -14.96 2.05
CA ALA A 80 0.97 -13.67 2.72
C ALA A 80 1.82 -13.71 4.01
N ARG A 81 1.79 -14.82 4.76
CA ARG A 81 2.65 -15.04 5.95
C ARG A 81 4.15 -15.02 5.66
N ARG A 82 4.55 -15.33 4.43
CA ARG A 82 5.97 -15.38 4.03
C ARG A 82 6.50 -14.02 3.60
N GLN A 83 5.60 -13.07 3.38
CA GLN A 83 5.93 -11.74 2.91
C GLN A 83 6.25 -10.81 4.09
N PRO A 84 7.12 -9.80 3.90
CA PRO A 84 7.38 -8.82 4.94
C PRO A 84 6.11 -8.05 5.28
N ALA A 85 5.84 -7.90 6.58
CA ALA A 85 4.72 -7.10 7.08
C ALA A 85 4.83 -5.61 6.66
N CYS A 86 6.06 -5.15 6.44
CA CYS A 86 6.43 -3.79 6.08
C CYS A 86 7.54 -3.85 5.01
N PRO A 87 7.18 -3.99 3.72
CA PRO A 87 8.16 -4.05 2.63
C PRO A 87 8.87 -2.70 2.45
N GLU A 88 10.05 -2.66 1.82
CA GLU A 88 10.89 -1.46 1.78
C GLU A 88 11.08 -0.90 0.36
N PRO A 89 10.17 -0.07 -0.15
CA PRO A 89 10.28 0.46 -1.49
C PRO A 89 11.48 1.42 -1.60
N ARG A 90 12.17 1.36 -2.73
CA ARG A 90 13.33 2.22 -3.03
C ARG A 90 12.96 3.47 -3.83
N CYS A 91 11.71 3.56 -4.28
CA CYS A 91 11.21 4.67 -5.07
C CYS A 91 10.49 5.72 -4.21
N PRO A 92 10.34 6.96 -4.72
CA PRO A 92 9.48 7.97 -4.11
C PRO A 92 8.10 7.41 -3.77
N THR A 93 7.69 7.57 -2.53
CA THR A 93 6.44 7.02 -2.00
C THR A 93 5.68 8.09 -1.23
N VAL A 94 4.40 8.27 -1.55
CA VAL A 94 3.48 9.10 -0.78
C VAL A 94 2.48 8.18 -0.09
N VAL A 95 2.29 8.37 1.20
CA VAL A 95 1.26 7.70 2.00
C VAL A 95 0.23 8.71 2.43
N ILE A 96 -1.03 8.50 2.07
CA ILE A 96 -2.18 9.28 2.55
C ILE A 96 -2.93 8.41 3.56
N TYR A 97 -3.14 8.95 4.76
CA TYR A 97 -3.75 8.21 5.87
C TYR A 97 -4.77 9.08 6.61
N GLY A 98 -5.95 8.51 6.86
CA GLY A 98 -7.04 9.15 7.57
C GLY A 98 -6.86 9.06 9.08
N ARG A 99 -6.91 10.20 9.79
CA ARG A 99 -6.78 10.26 11.25
C ARG A 99 -7.89 9.52 12.00
N ARG A 100 -9.02 9.27 11.34
CA ARG A 100 -10.18 8.55 11.89
C ARG A 100 -10.24 7.09 11.38
N ASP A 101 -9.17 6.59 10.77
CA ASP A 101 -9.09 5.21 10.31
C ASP A 101 -9.12 4.23 11.50
N THR A 102 -10.21 3.47 11.59
CA THR A 102 -10.41 2.44 12.61
C THR A 102 -10.09 1.03 12.09
N VAL A 103 -9.68 0.89 10.84
CA VAL A 103 -9.39 -0.39 10.17
C VAL A 103 -7.91 -0.71 10.23
N VAL A 104 -7.06 0.26 9.89
CA VAL A 104 -5.60 0.13 9.92
C VAL A 104 -5.04 1.03 11.02
N PRO A 105 -4.33 0.49 12.03
CA PRO A 105 -3.76 1.29 13.09
C PRO A 105 -2.68 2.28 12.56
N GLU A 106 -2.78 3.55 12.96
CA GLU A 106 -1.84 4.62 12.55
C GLU A 106 -0.38 4.26 12.85
N ARG A 107 -0.14 3.56 13.96
CA ARG A 107 1.20 3.08 14.35
C ARG A 107 1.88 2.25 13.26
N SER A 108 1.13 1.45 12.50
CA SER A 108 1.68 0.60 11.44
C SER A 108 2.21 1.45 10.29
N VAL A 109 1.48 2.51 9.93
CA VAL A 109 1.89 3.46 8.89
C VAL A 109 3.06 4.32 9.36
N ARG A 110 3.04 4.80 10.61
CA ARG A 110 4.16 5.58 11.15
C ARG A 110 5.46 4.79 11.16
N ARG A 111 5.42 3.51 11.56
CA ARG A 111 6.57 2.60 11.50
C ARG A 111 7.09 2.39 10.07
N PHE A 112 6.18 2.38 9.08
CA PHE A 112 6.58 2.33 7.67
C PHE A 112 7.25 3.63 7.20
N VAL A 113 6.93 4.78 7.77
CA VAL A 113 7.53 6.06 7.35
C VAL A 113 8.86 6.32 8.07
N GLU A 114 8.99 5.84 9.30
CA GLU A 114 10.16 6.06 10.15
C GLU A 114 11.48 5.62 9.48
N GLY A 115 12.46 6.53 9.43
CA GLY A 115 13.77 6.28 8.85
C GLY A 115 13.83 6.19 7.32
N ARG A 116 12.71 6.44 6.60
CA ARG A 116 12.64 6.31 5.14
C ARG A 116 12.46 7.68 4.46
N PRO A 117 13.54 8.39 4.10
CA PRO A 117 13.46 9.76 3.56
C PRO A 117 12.74 9.85 2.20
N GLN A 118 12.65 8.75 1.45
CA GLN A 118 11.90 8.66 0.20
C GLN A 118 10.39 8.49 0.41
N VAL A 119 9.93 8.29 1.65
CA VAL A 119 8.53 8.10 2.01
C VAL A 119 8.00 9.35 2.70
N ARG A 120 6.94 9.94 2.17
CA ARG A 120 6.23 11.07 2.79
C ARG A 120 4.87 10.64 3.30
N LEU A 121 4.51 11.06 4.51
CA LEU A 121 3.20 10.81 5.12
C LEU A 121 2.35 12.09 5.10
N VAL A 122 1.14 11.96 4.56
CA VAL A 122 0.09 12.98 4.52
C VAL A 122 -1.05 12.49 5.41
N LEU A 123 -1.31 13.20 6.49
CA LEU A 123 -2.40 12.89 7.43
C LEU A 123 -3.59 13.78 7.14
N VAL A 124 -4.73 13.18 6.84
CA VAL A 124 -5.99 13.88 6.52
C VAL A 124 -7.04 13.63 7.61
N ASP A 125 -7.96 14.57 7.80
CA ASP A 125 -9.08 14.41 8.73
C ASP A 125 -10.22 13.63 8.06
N ASP A 126 -9.98 12.34 7.87
CA ASP A 126 -10.84 11.41 7.12
C ASP A 126 -10.82 10.01 7.76
N ASP A 127 -11.73 9.15 7.34
CA ASP A 127 -11.76 7.73 7.71
C ASP A 127 -10.89 6.84 6.78
N HIS A 128 -10.97 5.52 6.95
CA HIS A 128 -10.21 4.56 6.14
C HIS A 128 -10.47 4.67 4.63
N ARG A 129 -11.66 5.11 4.21
CA ARG A 129 -12.06 5.17 2.81
C ARG A 129 -11.52 6.41 2.09
N LEU A 130 -11.11 7.44 2.84
CA LEU A 130 -10.52 8.68 2.32
C LEU A 130 -11.42 9.44 1.32
N LEU A 131 -12.75 9.29 1.43
CA LEU A 131 -13.70 9.84 0.47
C LEU A 131 -13.87 11.36 0.60
N ASP A 132 -13.59 11.93 1.78
CA ASP A 132 -13.62 13.37 2.01
C ASP A 132 -12.30 14.04 1.55
N SER A 133 -11.32 13.24 1.14
CA SER A 133 -9.95 13.68 0.83
C SER A 133 -9.54 13.44 -0.63
N LEU A 134 -10.49 13.24 -1.55
CA LEU A 134 -10.20 12.97 -2.96
C LEU A 134 -9.34 14.07 -3.61
N GLU A 135 -9.61 15.35 -3.31
CA GLU A 135 -8.80 16.46 -3.82
C GLU A 135 -7.33 16.39 -3.35
N VAL A 136 -7.10 15.95 -2.11
CA VAL A 136 -5.74 15.74 -1.58
C VAL A 136 -5.08 14.58 -2.33
N ILE A 137 -5.81 13.50 -2.60
CA ILE A 137 -5.28 12.37 -3.37
C ILE A 137 -4.83 12.81 -4.77
N ASP A 138 -5.64 13.60 -5.46
CA ASP A 138 -5.33 14.10 -6.80
C ASP A 138 -4.09 15.01 -6.79
N VAL A 139 -4.04 15.99 -5.88
CA VAL A 139 -2.89 16.90 -5.75
C VAL A 139 -1.59 16.14 -5.47
N GLU A 140 -1.65 15.15 -4.59
CA GLU A 140 -0.48 14.37 -4.20
C GLU A 140 -0.03 13.39 -5.29
N LEU A 141 -0.98 12.85 -6.08
CA LEU A 141 -0.67 12.07 -7.27
C LEU A 141 0.05 12.92 -8.33
N ASP A 142 -0.49 14.10 -8.64
CA ASP A 142 0.09 15.01 -9.62
C ASP A 142 1.51 15.43 -9.21
N ALA A 143 1.71 15.80 -7.95
CA ALA A 143 3.02 16.14 -7.42
C ALA A 143 4.02 14.99 -7.54
N LEU A 144 3.59 13.76 -7.26
CA LEU A 144 4.41 12.56 -7.42
C LEU A 144 4.78 12.31 -8.89
N LEU A 145 3.83 12.45 -9.81
CA LEU A 145 4.07 12.28 -11.25
C LEU A 145 5.07 13.31 -11.78
N VAL A 146 4.96 14.58 -11.36
CA VAL A 146 5.91 15.64 -11.70
C VAL A 146 7.31 15.30 -11.18
N GLN A 147 7.43 14.85 -9.93
CA GLN A 147 8.71 14.45 -9.34
C GLN A 147 9.37 13.31 -10.15
N ILE A 148 8.59 12.31 -10.55
CA ILE A 148 9.08 11.15 -11.32
C ILE A 148 9.51 11.57 -12.72
N ALA A 149 8.74 12.42 -13.39
CA ALA A 149 9.08 12.93 -14.71
C ALA A 149 10.39 13.75 -14.68
N ALA A 150 10.55 14.61 -13.68
CA ALA A 150 11.79 15.38 -13.48
C ALA A 150 13.01 14.48 -13.23
N GLY A 151 12.85 13.44 -12.40
CA GLY A 151 13.91 12.47 -12.14
C GLY A 151 14.30 11.63 -13.37
N ALA A 152 13.35 11.33 -14.26
CA ALA A 152 13.63 10.64 -15.52
C ALA A 152 14.42 11.53 -16.49
N ALA A 153 14.03 12.80 -16.66
CA ALA A 153 14.71 13.75 -17.53
C ALA A 153 16.19 13.99 -17.13
N GLN A 154 16.47 13.98 -15.82
CA GLN A 154 17.84 14.10 -15.29
C GLN A 154 18.72 12.87 -15.59
N ARG A 155 18.14 11.67 -15.66
CA ARG A 155 18.88 10.44 -16.00
C ARG A 155 19.21 10.37 -17.50
N ASP A 156 18.30 10.83 -18.35
CA ASP A 156 18.49 10.82 -19.80
C ASP A 156 19.44 11.95 -20.26
N GLY A 157 19.42 13.12 -19.60
CA GLY A 157 20.32 14.25 -19.90
C GLY A 157 21.77 14.08 -19.41
N GLY A 158 22.06 13.06 -18.59
CA GLY A 158 23.39 12.78 -18.04
C GLY A 158 24.31 11.97 -18.95
N GLN A 159 23.82 11.48 -20.10
CA GLN A 159 24.65 10.82 -21.12
C GLN A 159 25.05 11.79 -22.24
N ALA A 160 25.68 12.90 -21.88
CA ALA A 160 26.44 13.68 -22.86
C ALA A 160 27.80 12.98 -23.07
N PHE A 161 27.98 12.43 -24.27
CA PHE A 161 29.20 11.75 -24.71
C PHE A 161 30.46 12.60 -24.45
N ASP A 162 31.38 12.08 -23.63
CA ASP A 162 32.77 12.56 -23.60
C ASP A 162 33.49 11.94 -24.80
N VAL A 163 33.51 12.68 -25.91
CA VAL A 163 34.36 12.38 -27.07
C VAL A 163 35.69 13.07 -26.82
N ARG A 164 36.68 12.30 -26.40
CA ARG A 164 38.10 12.63 -26.55
C ARG A 164 38.72 11.74 -27.62
#